data_AF-A0A2K2FZV5-F1
#
_entry.id   AF-A0A2K2FZV5-F1
#
_cell.length_a   1.000
_cell.length_b   1.000
_cell.length_c   1.000
_cell.angle_alpha   90.00
_cell.angle_beta   90.00
_cell.angle_gamma   90.00
#
_symmetry.space_group_name_H-M   'P 1'
#
loop_
_entity.id
_entity.type
_entity.pdbx_description
1 polymer ?
#
loop_
_entity_poly.entity_id
_entity_poly.type
_entity_poly.pdbx_seq_one_letter_code
_entity_poly.pdbx_strand_id
1 'polypeptide(L)' 'MIQISQLMREGRDAVIAEKFRDGRPATNPYGPHSKRRVFWQRGADEARSRADAVLQIGA' A
#
# COMPACT_ATOMS: atom_id res chain seq x y z
N MET A 1 -0.54 0.93 -21.89
CA MET A 1 -1.56 0.31 -21.02
C MET A 1 -1.07 0.39 -19.58
N ILE A 2 -1.88 0.86 -18.63
CA ILE A 2 -1.46 0.94 -17.22
C ILE A 2 -1.70 -0.43 -16.57
N GLN A 3 -0.67 -1.05 -16.00
CA GLN A 3 -0.79 -2.32 -15.28
C GLN A 3 -1.32 -2.07 -13.87
N ILE A 4 -2.64 -1.92 -13.76
CA ILE A 4 -3.35 -1.58 -12.51
C ILE A 4 -2.98 -2.56 -11.38
N SER A 5 -2.98 -3.86 -11.66
CA SER A 5 -2.66 -4.90 -10.68
C SER A 5 -1.23 -4.77 -10.13
N GLN A 6 -0.28 -4.31 -10.95
CA GLN A 6 1.09 -4.06 -10.49
C GLN A 6 1.13 -2.86 -9.54
N LEU A 7 0.48 -1.75 -9.89
CA LEU A 7 0.44 -0.55 -9.04
C LEU A 7 -0.21 -0.82 -7.68
N MET A 8 -1.31 -1.58 -7.67
CA MET A 8 -1.96 -2.00 -6.42
C MET A 8 -1.04 -2.90 -5.58
N ARG A 9 -0.32 -3.84 -6.22
CA ARG A 9 0.66 -4.69 -5.55
C ARG A 9 1.79 -3.86 -4.92
N GLU A 10 2.32 -2.87 -5.64
CA GLU A 10 3.37 -1.98 -5.13
C GLU A 10 2.93 -1.23 -3.86
N GLY A 11 1.71 -0.66 -3.87
CA GLY A 11 1.16 0.03 -2.70
C GLY A 11 0.96 -0.91 -1.51
N ARG A 12 0.47 -2.13 -1.78
CA ARG A 12 0.31 -3.16 -0.75
C ARG A 12 1.64 -3.57 -0.15
N ASP A 13 2.63 -3.86 -0.98
CA ASP A 13 3.93 -4.36 -0.53
C ASP A 13 4.68 -3.28 0.28
N ALA A 14 4.51 -2.00 -0.06
CA ALA A 14 5.02 -0.88 0.72
C ALA A 14 4.43 -0.83 2.14
N VAL A 15 3.10 -1.00 2.29
CA VAL A 15 2.45 -1.02 3.61
C VAL A 15 2.85 -2.26 4.42
N ILE A 16 3.01 -3.41 3.78
CA ILE A 16 3.50 -4.61 4.45
C ILE A 16 4.92 -4.39 4.98
N ALA A 17 5.78 -3.76 4.18
CA ALA A 17 7.14 -3.44 4.62
C ALA A 17 7.15 -2.46 5.80
N GLU A 18 6.32 -1.41 5.76
CA GLU A 18 6.12 -0.47 6.88
C GLU A 18 5.69 -1.20 8.16
N LYS A 19 4.65 -2.04 8.10
CA LYS A 19 4.00 -2.62 9.29
C LYS A 19 4.69 -3.85 9.85
N PHE A 20 5.32 -4.67 9.01
CA PHE A 20 5.82 -6.00 9.42
C PHE A 20 7.33 -6.20 9.26
N ARG A 21 8.06 -5.23 8.69
CA ARG A 21 9.50 -5.37 8.41
C ARG A 21 10.34 -4.20 8.93
N ASP A 22 9.81 -3.43 9.89
CA ASP A 22 10.42 -2.18 10.38
C ASP A 22 10.88 -1.24 9.25
N GLY A 23 10.09 -1.23 8.17
CA GLY A 23 10.40 -0.51 6.95
C GLY A 23 10.11 0.99 7.05
N ARG A 24 10.55 1.73 6.03
CA ARG A 24 10.19 3.14 5.89
C ARG A 24 8.67 3.30 5.72
N PRO A 25 8.09 4.44 6.15
CA PRO A 25 6.68 4.74 5.90
C PRO A 25 6.32 4.60 4.42
N ALA A 26 5.22 3.90 4.14
CA ALA A 26 4.71 3.66 2.81
C ALA A 26 4.28 5.00 2.20
N THR A 27 5.13 5.52 1.30
CA THR A 27 4.92 6.80 0.63
C THR A 27 4.68 6.56 -0.85
N ASN A 28 3.62 7.18 -1.38
CA ASN A 28 3.27 7.05 -2.79
C ASN A 28 4.31 7.76 -3.67
N PRO A 29 5.06 7.06 -4.53
CA PRO A 29 6.13 7.67 -5.33
C PRO A 29 5.60 8.43 -6.55
N TYR A 30 4.29 8.35 -6.84
CA TYR A 30 3.70 8.90 -8.04
C TYR A 30 3.19 10.33 -7.85
N GLY A 31 3.31 11.13 -8.92
CA GLY A 31 2.86 12.52 -8.94
C GLY A 31 1.36 12.68 -8.63
N PRO A 32 0.96 13.82 -8.04
CA PRO A 32 -0.38 14.06 -7.46
C PRO A 32 -1.56 13.83 -8.41
N HIS A 33 -1.40 14.14 -9.70
CA HIS A 33 -2.49 14.06 -10.69
C HIS A 33 -2.43 12.80 -11.57
N SER A 34 -1.65 11.79 -11.17
CA SER A 34 -1.47 10.59 -11.97
C SER A 34 -2.46 9.48 -11.60
N LYS A 35 -3.01 8.78 -12.60
CA LYS A 35 -3.79 7.55 -12.38
C LYS A 35 -2.99 6.50 -11.61
N ARG A 36 -1.66 6.50 -11.76
CA ARG A 36 -0.74 5.62 -11.02
C ARG A 36 -0.83 5.84 -9.51
N ARG A 37 -0.85 7.11 -9.07
CA ARG A 37 -1.04 7.47 -7.66
C ARG A 37 -2.32 6.86 -7.11
N VAL A 38 -3.44 6.97 -7.83
CA VAL A 38 -4.74 6.45 -7.40
C VAL A 38 -4.70 4.94 -7.18
N PHE A 39 -4.17 4.18 -8.15
CA PHE A 39 -4.12 2.72 -8.03
C PHE A 39 -3.11 2.24 -6.98
N TRP A 40 -1.97 2.90 -6.86
CA TRP A 40 -1.03 2.64 -5.77
C TRP A 40 -1.68 2.89 -4.41
N GLN A 41 -2.36 4.03 -4.25
CA GLN A 41 -3.00 4.41 -3.00
C GLN A 41 -4.09 3.41 -2.62
N ARG A 42 -4.90 2.98 -3.58
CA ARG A 42 -5.93 1.96 -3.35
C ARG A 42 -5.34 0.65 -2.81
N GLY A 43 -4.21 0.19 -3.37
CA GLY A 43 -3.51 -1.00 -2.88
C GLY A 43 -2.95 -0.82 -1.47
N ALA A 44 -2.40 0.37 -1.17
CA ALA A 44 -1.90 0.70 0.15
C ALA A 44 -3.03 0.76 1.21
N ASP A 45 -4.16 1.40 0.89
CA ASP A 45 -5.30 1.52 1.80
C ASP A 45 -5.92 0.16 2.13
N GLU A 46 -6.06 -0.71 1.12
CA GLU A 46 -6.54 -2.09 1.31
C GLU A 46 -5.60 -2.90 2.20
N ALA A 47 -4.28 -2.76 1.98
CA ALA A 47 -3.28 -3.42 2.80
C ALA A 47 -3.28 -2.92 4.24
N ARG A 48 -3.45 -1.62 4.45
CA ARG A 48 -3.47 -1.00 5.78
C ARG A 48 -4.67 -1.48 6.59
N SER A 49 -5.86 -1.47 5.99
CA SER A 49 -7.07 -1.98 6.64
C SER A 49 -6.92 -3.44 7.06
N ARG A 50 -6.36 -4.29 6.21
CA ARG A 50 -6.13 -5.71 6.55
C ARG A 50 -5.02 -5.90 7.58
N ALA A 51 -3.92 -5.14 7.48
CA ALA A 51 -2.83 -5.21 8.43
C ALA A 51 -3.30 -4.79 9.83
N ASP A 52 -4.07 -3.71 9.93
CA ASP A 52 -4.63 -3.25 11.20
C ASP A 52 -5.59 -4.29 11.80
N ALA A 53 -6.42 -4.96 10.96
CA ALA A 53 -7.27 -6.05 11.42
C ALA A 53 -6.47 -7.26 11.96
N VAL A 54 -5.36 -7.62 11.32
CA VAL A 54 -4.47 -8.70 11.80
C VAL A 54 -3.78 -8.31 13.11
N LEU A 55 -3.26 -7.08 13.20
CA LEU A 55 -2.60 -6.58 14.40
C LEU A 55 -3.58 -6.46 15.57
N GLN A 56 -4.84 -6.13 15.32
CA GLN A 56 -5.88 -6.08 16.35
C GLN A 56 -6.22 -7.47 16.93
N ILE A 57 -6.15 -8.54 16.12
CA ILE A 57 -6.36 -9.92 16.62
C ILE A 57 -5.19 -10.38 17.50
N GLY A 58 -3.98 -9.85 17.27
CA GLY A 58 -2.78 -10.23 18.01
C GLY A 58 -2.52 -9.42 19.29
N ALA A 59 -3.36 -8.44 19.62
CA ALA A 59 -3.28 -7.59 20.81
C ALA A 59 -4.15 -8.14 21.95
#